data_AF-A0A2D6KCM3-F1
#
_entry.id   AF-A0A2D6KCM3-F1
#
_cell.length_a   1.000
_cell.length_b   1.000
_cell.length_c   1.000
_cell.angle_alpha   90.00
_cell.angle_beta   90.00
_cell.angle_gamma   90.00
#
_symmetry.space_group_name_H-M   'P 1'
#
loop_
_entity.id
_entity.type
_entity.pdbx_description
1 polymer ?
#
loop_
_entity_poly.entity_id
_entity_poly.type
_entity_poly.pdbx_seq_one_letter_code
_entity_poly.pdbx_strand_id
1 'polypeptide(L)'
;MNSDSYENMLSTVQAFHQRHDFRGNGGEDLPYRVALMSEELGEISACITKGKKIEELAEECADLLILVMGTAISAGFDLNQAFWEKMKKIETRESRMINGRIRVSAFSGQQPEEG
;
A
#
# COMPACT_ATOMS: atom_id res chain seq x y z
N MET A 1 -9.07 23.50 2.42
CA MET A 1 -8.17 23.01 1.34
C MET A 1 -8.64 21.62 0.99
N ASN A 2 -8.88 21.33 -0.29
CA ASN A 2 -9.16 19.97 -0.74
C ASN A 2 -7.80 19.23 -0.75
N SER A 3 -7.50 18.54 0.35
CA SER A 3 -6.25 17.82 0.60
C SER A 3 -6.06 16.60 -0.30
N ASP A 4 -7.09 16.24 -1.10
CA ASP A 4 -7.24 14.90 -1.65
C ASP A 4 -6.90 14.80 -3.14
N SER A 5 -6.11 15.72 -3.70
CA SER A 5 -5.47 15.41 -4.98
C SER A 5 -4.28 14.48 -4.70
N TYR A 6 -4.29 13.30 -5.32
CA TYR A 6 -3.18 12.35 -5.24
C TYR A 6 -1.82 13.01 -5.53
N GLU A 7 -1.81 13.99 -6.45
CA GLU A 7 -0.64 14.79 -6.78
C GLU A 7 -0.13 15.61 -5.58
N ASN A 8 -1.03 16.22 -4.79
CA ASN A 8 -0.65 16.92 -3.56
C ASN A 8 -0.05 15.95 -2.54
N MET A 9 -0.66 14.77 -2.35
CA MET A 9 -0.13 13.74 -1.45
C MET A 9 1.28 13.32 -1.88
N LEU A 10 1.48 13.04 -3.17
CA LEU A 10 2.77 12.63 -3.71
C LEU A 10 3.82 13.74 -3.57
N SER A 11 3.45 14.99 -3.86
CA SER A 11 4.31 16.15 -3.65
C SER A 11 4.69 16.33 -2.18
N THR A 12 3.77 16.08 -1.25
CA THR A 12 4.04 16.15 0.19
C THR A 12 5.03 15.06 0.62
N VAL A 13 4.86 13.81 0.18
CA VAL A 13 5.80 12.71 0.48
C VAL A 13 7.17 12.97 -0.15
N GLN A 14 7.20 13.49 -1.38
CA GLN A 14 8.44 13.86 -2.06
C GLN A 14 9.20 14.95 -1.30
N ALA A 15 8.51 15.99 -0.82
CA ALA A 15 9.11 17.05 -0.02
C ALA A 15 9.62 16.52 1.33
N PHE A 16 8.94 15.54 1.92
CA PHE A 16 9.40 14.84 3.12
C PHE A 16 10.72 14.09 2.86
N HIS A 17 10.80 13.29 1.79
CA HIS A 17 12.04 12.60 1.39
C HIS A 17 13.22 13.58 1.20
N GLN A 18 12.99 14.71 0.53
CA GLN A 18 14.01 15.72 0.30
C GLN A 18 14.49 16.38 1.60
N ARG A 19 13.55 16.71 2.51
CA ARG A 19 13.87 17.33 3.80
C ARG A 19 14.75 16.43 4.67
N HIS A 20 14.56 15.12 4.58
CA HIS A 20 15.30 14.14 5.37
C HIS A 20 16.50 13.55 4.63
N ASP A 21 16.76 13.99 3.39
CA ASP A 21 17.82 13.47 2.51
C ASP A 21 17.92 11.93 2.57
N PHE A 22 16.79 11.25 2.36
CA PHE A 22 16.77 9.78 2.43
C PHE A 22 17.73 9.16 1.41
N ARG A 23 17.93 9.82 0.26
CA ARG A 23 18.89 9.40 -0.75
C ARG A 23 20.34 9.43 -0.24
N GLY A 24 20.74 10.47 0.49
CA GLY A 24 22.07 10.59 1.07
C GLY A 24 22.29 9.76 2.33
N ASN A 25 21.22 9.35 3.01
CA ASN A 25 21.28 8.67 4.32
C ASN A 25 20.79 7.21 4.32
N GLY A 26 20.62 6.58 3.15
CA GLY A 26 20.26 5.16 3.04
C GLY A 26 18.78 4.83 3.30
N GLY A 27 17.89 5.82 3.26
CA GLY A 27 16.44 5.67 3.48
C GLY A 27 15.62 5.27 2.25
N GLU A 28 16.27 5.05 1.10
CA GLU A 28 15.61 4.75 -0.18
C GLU A 28 15.88 3.33 -0.70
N ASP A 29 16.70 2.55 -0.01
CA ASP A 29 16.98 1.17 -0.41
C ASP A 29 15.71 0.29 -0.29
N LEU A 30 15.39 -0.46 -1.35
CA LEU A 30 14.12 -1.20 -1.42
C LEU A 30 13.95 -2.26 -0.33
N PRO A 31 14.97 -3.09 0.00
CA PRO A 31 14.96 -3.94 1.19
C PRO A 31 14.60 -3.20 2.47
N TYR A 32 15.20 -2.04 2.72
CA TYR A 32 14.90 -1.23 3.91
C TYR A 32 13.44 -0.73 3.90
N ARG A 33 12.94 -0.27 2.75
CA ARG A 33 11.53 0.16 2.63
C ARG A 33 10.55 -1.00 2.85
N VAL A 34 10.89 -2.21 2.42
CA VAL A 34 10.09 -3.42 2.71
C VAL A 34 10.09 -3.75 4.19
N ALA A 35 11.22 -3.57 4.89
CA ALA A 35 11.28 -3.75 6.34
C ALA A 35 10.33 -2.77 7.05
N LEU A 36 10.38 -1.47 6.71
CA LEU A 36 9.47 -0.46 7.25
C LEU A 36 8.00 -0.80 6.99
N MET A 37 7.65 -1.18 5.75
CA MET A 37 6.27 -1.58 5.44
C MET A 37 5.82 -2.82 6.24
N SER A 38 6.75 -3.71 6.58
CA SER A 38 6.46 -4.89 7.42
C SER A 38 6.22 -4.51 8.88
N GLU A 39 6.87 -3.45 9.37
CA GLU A 39 6.62 -2.88 10.70
C GLU A 39 5.19 -2.34 10.78
N GLU A 40 4.76 -1.49 9.83
CA GLU A 40 3.39 -0.94 9.79
C GLU A 40 2.32 -2.03 9.69
N LEU A 41 2.57 -3.10 8.93
CA LEU A 41 1.67 -4.25 8.87
C LEU A 41 1.56 -4.96 10.24
N GLY A 42 2.64 -4.98 11.02
CA GLY A 42 2.63 -5.44 12.40
C GLY A 42 1.77 -4.55 13.31
N GLU A 43 1.82 -3.24 13.13
CA GLU A 43 1.03 -2.27 13.91
C GLU A 43 -0.46 -2.33 13.55
N ILE A 44 -0.80 -2.45 12.26
CA ILE A 44 -2.16 -2.75 11.78
C ILE A 44 -2.67 -4.06 12.40
N SER A 45 -1.87 -5.13 12.38
CA SER A 45 -2.22 -6.41 12.98
C SER A 45 -2.48 -6.29 14.49
N ALA A 46 -1.63 -5.54 15.20
CA ALA A 46 -1.82 -5.25 16.61
C ALA A 46 -3.10 -4.45 16.86
N CYS A 47 -3.44 -3.49 15.99
CA CYS A 47 -4.69 -2.73 16.10
C CYS A 47 -5.92 -3.65 16.04
N ILE A 48 -5.97 -4.52 15.02
CA ILE A 48 -7.09 -5.43 14.79
C ILE A 48 -7.21 -6.47 15.91
N THR A 49 -6.10 -7.14 16.25
CA THR A 49 -6.12 -8.27 17.20
C THR A 49 -6.35 -7.85 18.65
N LYS A 50 -5.95 -6.61 19.00
CA LYS A 50 -6.10 -6.08 20.36
C LYS A 50 -7.33 -5.20 20.53
N GLY A 51 -8.16 -5.04 19.49
CA GLY A 51 -9.37 -4.20 19.55
C GLY A 51 -9.07 -2.74 19.82
N LYS A 52 -7.99 -2.21 19.23
CA LYS A 52 -7.63 -0.79 19.27
C LYS A 52 -8.70 0.09 18.61
N LYS A 53 -8.60 1.39 18.80
CA LYS A 53 -9.56 2.35 18.25
C LYS A 53 -9.46 2.43 16.72
N ILE A 54 -10.55 2.83 16.07
CA ILE A 54 -10.57 2.97 14.60
C ILE A 54 -9.63 4.08 14.14
N GLU A 55 -9.44 5.12 14.94
CA GLU A 55 -8.52 6.21 14.66
C GLU A 55 -7.07 5.72 14.62
N GLU A 56 -6.68 4.83 15.55
CA GLU A 56 -5.35 4.22 15.57
C GLU A 56 -5.14 3.35 14.32
N LEU A 57 -6.13 2.51 13.97
CA LEU A 57 -6.05 1.72 12.73
C LEU A 57 -5.94 2.60 11.47
N ALA A 58 -6.63 3.75 11.45
CA ALA A 58 -6.58 4.68 10.34
C ALA A 58 -5.19 5.33 10.20
N GLU A 59 -4.53 5.62 11.32
CA GLU A 59 -3.16 6.14 11.37
C GLU A 59 -2.17 5.12 10.78
N GLU A 60 -2.16 3.87 11.26
CA GLU A 60 -1.25 2.85 10.72
C GLU A 60 -1.51 2.56 9.21
N CYS A 61 -2.77 2.67 8.77
CA CYS A 61 -3.10 2.56 7.34
C CYS A 61 -2.53 3.73 6.53
N ALA A 62 -2.53 4.94 7.10
CA ALA A 62 -1.95 6.12 6.46
C ALA A 62 -0.43 6.02 6.41
N ASP A 63 0.22 5.52 7.45
CA ASP A 63 1.67 5.30 7.50
C ASP A 63 2.11 4.28 6.44
N LEU A 64 1.39 3.16 6.32
CA LEU A 64 1.63 2.20 5.25
C LEU A 64 1.46 2.83 3.85
N LEU A 65 0.43 3.67 3.65
CA LEU A 65 0.22 4.36 2.37
C LEU A 65 1.39 5.32 2.05
N ILE A 66 1.85 6.09 3.03
CA ILE A 66 3.00 7.00 2.89
C ILE A 66 4.26 6.21 2.50
N LEU A 67 4.49 5.05 3.14
CA LEU A 67 5.63 4.19 2.79
C LEU A 67 5.54 3.64 1.37
N VAL A 68 4.35 3.22 0.91
CA VAL A 68 4.11 2.77 -0.47
C VAL A 68 4.38 3.90 -1.47
N MET A 69 3.85 5.11 -1.21
CA MET A 69 4.09 6.29 -2.06
C MET A 69 5.58 6.65 -2.11
N GLY A 70 6.26 6.65 -0.97
CA GLY A 70 7.70 6.89 -0.91
C GLY A 70 8.51 5.79 -1.61
N THR A 71 8.01 4.55 -1.64
CA THR A 71 8.64 3.45 -2.39
C THR A 71 8.54 3.69 -3.89
N ALA A 72 7.41 4.21 -4.37
CA ALA A 72 7.27 4.62 -5.77
C ALA A 72 8.24 5.74 -6.15
N ILE A 73 8.44 6.71 -5.25
CA ILE A 73 9.44 7.77 -5.41
C ILE A 73 10.86 7.17 -5.48
N SER A 74 11.24 6.35 -4.51
CA SER A 74 12.58 5.73 -4.44
C SER A 74 12.87 4.79 -5.62
N ALA A 75 11.86 4.06 -6.10
CA ALA A 75 11.98 3.14 -7.23
C ALA A 75 11.76 3.79 -8.61
N GLY A 76 11.32 5.05 -8.65
CA GLY A 76 11.12 5.83 -9.87
C GLY A 76 9.99 5.34 -10.77
N PHE A 77 8.86 4.89 -10.21
CA PHE A 77 7.68 4.51 -11.00
C PHE A 77 6.45 5.36 -10.69
N ASP A 78 5.58 5.53 -11.69
CA ASP A 78 4.30 6.23 -11.54
C ASP A 78 3.26 5.30 -10.87
N LEU A 79 3.09 5.47 -9.56
CA LEU A 79 2.13 4.72 -8.77
C LEU A 79 0.67 5.05 -9.13
N ASN A 80 0.35 6.28 -9.59
CA ASN A 80 -1.01 6.63 -10.00
C ASN A 80 -1.39 5.86 -11.28
N GLN A 81 -0.50 5.88 -12.27
CA GLN A 81 -0.69 5.10 -13.49
C GLN A 81 -0.79 3.61 -13.18
N ALA A 82 0.14 3.06 -12.37
CA ALA A 82 0.12 1.65 -11.98
C ALA A 82 -1.18 1.26 -11.27
N PHE A 83 -1.71 2.13 -10.40
CA PHE A 83 -2.98 1.94 -9.72
C PHE A 83 -4.14 1.85 -10.73
N TRP A 84 -4.29 2.83 -11.63
CA TRP A 84 -5.39 2.84 -12.59
C TRP A 84 -5.32 1.69 -13.60
N GLU A 85 -4.11 1.33 -14.05
CA GLU A 85 -3.91 0.15 -14.88
C GLU A 85 -4.31 -1.13 -14.15
N LYS A 86 -4.04 -1.23 -12.85
CA LYS A 86 -4.47 -2.36 -12.03
C LYS A 86 -5.99 -2.39 -11.86
N MET A 87 -6.62 -1.24 -11.56
CA MET A 87 -8.06 -1.13 -11.39
C MET A 87 -8.82 -1.59 -12.65
N LYS A 88 -8.43 -1.10 -13.83
CA LYS A 88 -8.99 -1.55 -15.12
C LYS A 88 -8.90 -3.07 -15.32
N LYS A 89 -7.83 -3.71 -14.82
CA LYS A 89 -7.62 -5.17 -14.90
C LYS A 89 -8.43 -5.96 -13.87
N ILE A 90 -8.88 -5.36 -12.77
CA ILE A 90 -9.60 -6.06 -11.71
C ILE A 90 -11.10 -5.78 -11.70
N GLU A 91 -11.54 -4.62 -12.17
CA GLU A 91 -12.96 -4.27 -12.30
C GLU A 91 -13.71 -5.21 -13.25
N THR A 92 -13.01 -5.81 -14.21
CA THR A 92 -13.57 -6.79 -15.14
C THR A 92 -13.66 -8.21 -14.58
N ARG A 93 -13.24 -8.45 -13.33
CA ARG A 93 -13.22 -9.77 -12.72
C ARG A 93 -14.54 -10.06 -12.01
N GLU A 94 -15.04 -11.27 -12.17
CA GLU A 94 -16.16 -11.77 -11.38
C GLU A 94 -15.77 -11.87 -9.90
N SER A 95 -16.68 -11.46 -9.02
CA SER A 95 -16.60 -11.75 -7.59
C SER A 95 -17.18 -13.14 -7.30
N ARG A 96 -16.55 -13.88 -6.39
CA ARG A 96 -17.05 -15.20 -5.94
C ARG A 96 -16.91 -15.35 -4.44
N MET A 97 -17.75 -16.21 -3.86
CA MET A 97 -17.67 -16.62 -2.47
C MET A 97 -16.72 -17.80 -2.32
N ILE A 98 -15.68 -17.66 -1.50
CA ILE A 98 -14.75 -18.73 -1.13
C ILE A 98 -14.64 -18.75 0.39
N ASN A 99 -14.93 -19.89 1.03
CA ASN A 99 -14.93 -20.05 2.49
C ASN A 99 -15.72 -18.95 3.23
N GLY A 100 -16.90 -18.59 2.70
CA GLY A 100 -17.76 -17.56 3.27
C GLY A 100 -17.27 -16.12 3.08
N ARG A 101 -16.22 -15.88 2.28
CA ARG A 101 -15.66 -14.54 2.01
C ARG A 101 -15.70 -14.22 0.52
N ILE A 102 -15.97 -12.95 0.20
CA ILE A 102 -15.91 -12.46 -1.19
C ILE A 102 -14.45 -12.37 -1.63
N ARG A 103 -14.14 -12.88 -2.83
CA ARG A 103 -12.83 -12.75 -3.48
C ARG A 103 -12.98 -12.26 -4.92
N VAL A 104 -12.11 -11.34 -5.32
CA VAL A 104 -11.97 -10.86 -6.71
C VAL A 104 -10.60 -11.30 -7.24
N SER A 105 -10.55 -12.23 -8.18
CA SER A 105 -9.28 -12.79 -8.69
C SER A 105 -9.31 -13.04 -10.20
N ALA A 106 -8.16 -12.83 -10.86
CA ALA A 106 -7.96 -13.26 -12.25
C ALA A 106 -7.71 -14.76 -12.21
N PHE A 107 -8.74 -15.54 -12.51
CA PHE A 107 -8.55 -16.98 -12.66
C PHE A 107 -7.97 -17.26 -14.04
N SER A 108 -6.65 -17.44 -14.13
CA SER A 108 -6.04 -18.17 -15.24
C SER A 108 -6.00 -19.66 -14.88
N GLY A 109 -7.16 -20.32 -14.96
CA GLY A 109 -7.30 -21.78 -15.15
C GLY A 109 -6.64 -22.78 -14.19
N GLN A 110 -5.92 -22.39 -13.13
CA GLN A 110 -5.40 -23.35 -12.16
C GLN A 110 -6.39 -23.47 -11.00
N GLN A 111 -7.09 -24.61 -10.98
CA GLN A 111 -7.85 -25.07 -9.82
C GLN A 111 -6.90 -25.16 -8.63
N PRO A 112 -7.32 -24.82 -7.40
CA PRO A 112 -6.55 -25.17 -6.22
C PRO A 112 -6.50 -26.70 -6.15
N GLU A 113 -5.30 -27.28 -6.17
CA GLU A 113 -5.15 -28.67 -5.75
C GLU A 113 -5.55 -28.75 -4.28
N GLU A 114 -6.55 -29.58 -4.00
CA GLU A 114 -6.88 -30.00 -2.65
C GLU A 114 -5.75 -30.91 -2.15
N GLY A 115 -5.05 -30.46 -1.10
CA GLY A 115 -4.05 -31.22 -0.36
C GLY A 115 -4.17 -30.95 1.13
#